data_AF-A0AAV1MSR5-F1
#
_entry.id   AF-A0AAV1MSR5-F1
#
_cell.length_a   1.000
_cell.length_b   1.000
_cell.length_c   1.000
_cell.angle_alpha   90.00
_cell.angle_beta   90.00
_cell.angle_gamma   90.00
#
_symmetry.space_group_name_H-M   'P 1'
#
loop_
_entity.id
_entity.type
_entity.pdbx_description
1 polymer ?
#
loop_
_entity_poly.entity_id
_entity_poly.type
_entity_poly.pdbx_seq_one_letter_code
_entity_poly.pdbx_strand_id
1 'polypeptide(L)'
;MAKSLRSKWKRKMRAEKRKKNAPKELARLKQALGRDVKGDAAMSDMQEIATVVPADKIKKQADADMIDTMTDDGKMDMDGKRSKKTLLDENGQYPTWMSQRQAKKMKAKRMTKKGGQGKQQKKKKGIAW
;
A
#
# COMPACT_ATOMS: atom_id res chain seq x y z
N MET A 1 16.44 -29.78 -12.16
CA MET A 1 15.58 -28.73 -12.75
C MET A 1 14.30 -28.57 -11.92
N ALA A 2 13.92 -27.35 -11.57
CA ALA A 2 12.65 -27.11 -10.89
C ALA A 2 11.47 -27.22 -11.88
N LYS A 3 10.29 -27.62 -11.39
CA LYS A 3 9.07 -27.68 -12.20
C LYS A 3 8.58 -26.27 -12.52
N SER A 4 8.21 -26.03 -13.78
CA SER A 4 7.57 -24.78 -14.22
C SER A 4 6.30 -24.45 -13.42
N LEU A 5 6.03 -23.16 -13.22
CA LEU A 5 4.82 -22.64 -12.57
C LEU A 5 3.54 -23.15 -13.24
N ARG A 6 3.57 -23.31 -14.57
CA ARG A 6 2.45 -23.75 -15.40
C ARG A 6 2.38 -25.28 -15.55
N SER A 7 3.31 -26.03 -14.96
CA SER A 7 3.26 -27.50 -14.98
C SER A 7 1.94 -28.02 -14.42
N LYS A 8 1.43 -29.11 -15.01
CA LYS A 8 0.16 -29.74 -14.59
C LYS A 8 0.21 -30.15 -13.10
N TRP A 9 1.33 -30.72 -12.66
CA TRP A 9 1.54 -31.14 -11.28
C TRP A 9 1.41 -29.98 -10.27
N LYS A 10 2.12 -28.86 -10.48
CA LYS A 10 2.06 -27.72 -9.55
C LYS A 10 0.68 -27.05 -9.58
N ARG A 11 -0.02 -27.06 -10.71
CA ARG A 11 -1.41 -26.58 -10.81
C ARG A 11 -2.36 -27.45 -10.00
N LYS A 12 -2.26 -28.79 -10.12
CA LYS A 12 -3.07 -29.76 -9.36
C LYS A 12 -2.91 -29.55 -7.85
N MET A 13 -1.66 -29.54 -7.35
CA MET A 13 -1.40 -29.32 -5.92
C MET A 13 -1.88 -27.95 -5.40
N ARG A 14 -1.84 -26.90 -6.24
CA ARG A 14 -2.40 -25.59 -5.88
C ARG A 14 -3.93 -25.62 -5.82
N ALA A 15 -4.60 -26.37 -6.69
CA ALA A 15 -6.05 -26.53 -6.63
C ALA A 15 -6.46 -27.29 -5.35
N GLU A 16 -5.75 -28.38 -5.02
CA GLU A 16 -5.95 -29.12 -3.75
C GLU A 16 -5.72 -28.23 -2.52
N LYS A 17 -4.67 -27.41 -2.52
CA LYS A 17 -4.43 -26.43 -1.47
C LYS A 17 -5.57 -25.41 -1.35
N ARG A 18 -6.10 -24.90 -2.47
CA ARG A 18 -7.24 -23.98 -2.47
C ARG A 18 -8.51 -24.63 -1.92
N LYS A 19 -8.79 -25.90 -2.23
CA LYS A 19 -9.94 -26.62 -1.63
C LYS A 19 -9.88 -26.63 -0.09
N LYS A 20 -8.68 -26.79 0.48
CA LYS A 20 -8.46 -26.77 1.94
C LYS A 20 -8.53 -25.35 2.54
N ASN A 21 -7.97 -24.35 1.86
CA ASN A 21 -7.79 -23.01 2.41
C ASN A 21 -8.98 -22.08 2.13
N ALA A 22 -9.64 -22.21 0.99
CA ALA A 22 -10.76 -21.35 0.59
C ALA A 22 -11.86 -21.23 1.65
N PRO A 23 -12.39 -22.32 2.25
CA PRO A 23 -13.43 -22.19 3.26
C PRO A 23 -12.94 -21.49 4.53
N LYS A 24 -11.67 -21.67 4.91
CA LYS A 24 -11.07 -21.06 6.10
C LYS A 24 -10.86 -19.56 5.92
N GLU A 25 -10.37 -19.17 4.75
CA GLU A 25 -10.17 -17.76 4.40
C GLU A 25 -11.50 -17.04 4.24
N LEU A 26 -12.49 -17.70 3.62
CA LEU A 26 -13.84 -17.15 3.45
C LEU A 26 -14.50 -16.86 4.81
N ALA A 27 -14.45 -17.80 5.76
CA ALA A 27 -14.98 -17.59 7.11
C ALA A 27 -14.30 -16.42 7.83
N ARG A 28 -12.96 -16.33 7.76
CA ARG A 28 -12.21 -15.20 8.35
C ARG A 28 -12.57 -13.86 7.72
N LEU A 29 -12.71 -13.83 6.39
CA LEU A 29 -13.06 -12.62 5.66
C LEU A 29 -14.49 -12.18 5.96
N LYS A 30 -15.44 -13.11 6.05
CA LYS A 30 -16.82 -12.78 6.43
C LYS A 30 -16.94 -12.38 7.90
N GLN A 31 -16.14 -12.96 8.79
CA GLN A 31 -16.00 -12.49 10.17
C GLN A 31 -15.46 -11.06 10.21
N ALA A 32 -14.39 -10.76 9.47
CA ALA A 32 -13.82 -9.41 9.39
C ALA A 32 -14.78 -8.38 8.78
N LEU A 33 -15.62 -8.80 7.84
CA LEU A 33 -16.69 -7.98 7.26
C LEU A 33 -17.94 -7.89 8.15
N GLY A 34 -17.98 -8.57 9.30
CA GLY A 34 -19.17 -8.61 10.18
C GLY A 34 -20.39 -9.32 9.57
N ARG A 35 -20.22 -10.06 8.47
CA ARG A 35 -21.33 -10.68 7.72
C ARG A 35 -21.73 -12.08 8.19
N ASP A 36 -20.84 -12.76 8.92
CA ASP A 36 -21.12 -14.09 9.49
C ASP A 36 -21.86 -14.01 10.85
N VAL A 37 -21.82 -12.84 11.49
CA VAL A 37 -22.69 -12.57 12.64
C VAL A 37 -24.05 -12.22 12.08
N LYS A 38 -24.88 -13.24 11.91
CA LYS A 38 -26.29 -13.14 11.50
C LYS A 38 -27.17 -12.53 12.61
N GLY A 39 -26.63 -11.59 13.37
CA GLY A 39 -27.16 -11.09 14.63
C GLY A 39 -26.13 -10.22 15.33
N ASP A 40 -25.67 -9.17 14.66
CA ASP A 40 -25.26 -8.00 15.43
C ASP A 40 -26.57 -7.41 15.96
N ALA A 41 -26.99 -7.89 17.13
CA ALA A 41 -28.14 -7.35 17.88
C ALA A 41 -27.99 -5.83 18.09
N ALA A 42 -26.79 -5.27 17.91
CA ALA A 42 -26.55 -3.84 17.91
C ALA A 42 -27.19 -3.09 16.72
N MET A 43 -27.44 -3.74 15.56
CA MET A 43 -28.03 -3.07 14.39
C MET A 43 -29.54 -3.29 14.22
N SER A 44 -30.16 -4.19 15.00
CA SER A 44 -31.63 -4.24 15.15
C SER A 44 -32.11 -3.19 16.15
N ASP A 45 -31.39 -3.05 17.26
CA ASP A 45 -31.79 -2.15 18.34
C ASP A 45 -31.54 -0.67 17.94
N MET A 46 -30.59 -0.42 17.02
CA MET A 46 -30.44 0.87 16.36
C MET A 46 -31.53 1.19 15.32
N GLN A 47 -32.23 0.20 14.75
CA GLN A 47 -33.35 0.48 13.84
C GLN A 47 -34.58 1.00 14.57
N GLU A 48 -34.80 0.58 15.82
CA GLU A 48 -35.86 1.14 16.68
C GLU A 48 -35.55 2.56 17.16
N ILE A 49 -34.26 2.91 17.31
CA ILE A 49 -33.83 4.25 17.77
C ILE A 49 -33.64 5.23 16.58
N ALA A 50 -33.22 4.76 15.41
CA ALA A 50 -33.00 5.61 14.24
C ALA A 50 -34.22 5.60 13.32
N THR A 51 -35.15 6.54 13.55
CA THR A 51 -36.19 6.84 12.56
C THR A 51 -35.52 7.38 11.30
N VAL A 52 -35.57 6.63 10.20
CA VAL A 52 -35.06 7.10 8.90
C VAL A 52 -35.98 8.21 8.39
N VAL A 53 -35.54 9.46 8.55
CA VAL A 53 -36.21 10.63 8.03
C VAL A 53 -35.86 10.80 6.54
N PRO A 54 -36.85 10.93 5.63
CA PRO A 54 -36.59 11.13 4.21
C PRO A 54 -35.87 12.46 3.93
N ALA A 55 -35.04 12.46 2.89
CA ALA A 55 -34.10 13.55 2.56
C ALA A 55 -34.74 14.93 2.36
N ASP A 56 -36.03 14.98 2.02
CA ASP A 56 -36.77 16.23 1.78
C ASP A 56 -36.98 17.06 3.05
N LYS A 57 -36.87 16.44 4.23
CA LYS A 57 -36.93 17.13 5.54
C LYS A 57 -35.57 17.69 5.98
N ILE A 58 -34.46 17.03 5.60
CA ILE A 58 -33.09 17.39 6.01
C ILE A 58 -32.61 18.66 5.28
N LYS A 59 -32.99 18.83 4.00
CA LYS A 59 -32.60 20.01 3.20
C LYS A 59 -33.11 21.34 3.77
N LYS A 60 -34.16 21.33 4.60
CA LYS A 60 -34.69 22.56 5.23
C LYS A 60 -33.96 22.94 6.52
N GLN A 61 -33.14 22.05 7.08
CA GLN A 61 -32.44 22.25 8.37
C GLN A 61 -30.91 22.40 8.22
N ALA A 62 -30.31 21.91 7.14
CA ALA A 62 -28.86 21.94 6.93
C ALA A 62 -28.25 23.34 6.66
N ASP A 63 -29.07 24.35 6.35
CA ASP A 63 -28.58 25.70 6.08
C ASP A 63 -28.14 26.47 7.36
N ALA A 64 -28.41 25.92 8.57
CA ALA A 64 -28.14 26.61 9.83
C ALA A 64 -26.84 26.19 10.57
N ASP A 65 -26.34 24.95 10.42
CA ASP A 65 -25.35 24.37 11.36
C ASP A 65 -24.00 23.90 10.73
N MET A 66 -23.76 24.12 9.43
CA MET A 66 -22.60 23.58 8.70
C MET A 66 -21.40 24.55 8.58
N ILE A 67 -20.92 25.15 9.68
CA ILE A 67 -19.73 26.04 9.62
C ILE A 67 -18.49 25.59 10.43
N ASP A 68 -18.56 24.64 11.37
CA ASP A 68 -17.49 24.59 12.40
C ASP A 68 -16.65 23.29 12.57
N THR A 69 -16.81 22.21 11.79
CA THR A 69 -16.18 20.92 12.24
C THR A 69 -15.59 19.99 11.19
N MET A 70 -15.09 20.48 10.05
CA MET A 70 -14.47 19.57 9.05
C MET A 70 -13.20 20.09 8.39
N THR A 71 -12.17 20.39 9.18
CA THR A 71 -10.78 20.32 8.68
C THR A 71 -9.84 20.10 9.87
N ASP A 72 -9.21 18.92 9.95
CA ASP A 72 -7.80 18.73 10.38
C ASP A 72 -7.51 17.39 11.10
N ASP A 73 -7.94 16.22 10.59
CA ASP A 73 -7.55 14.93 11.21
C ASP A 73 -7.31 13.80 10.19
N GLY A 74 -6.64 14.10 9.08
CA GLY A 74 -6.40 13.14 8.00
C GLY A 74 -5.03 13.18 7.34
N LYS A 75 -4.06 13.87 7.93
CA LYS A 75 -2.72 14.03 7.34
C LYS A 75 -1.81 12.89 7.79
N MET A 76 -1.87 11.77 7.07
CA MET A 76 -0.89 10.68 7.20
C MET A 76 0.53 11.25 7.07
N ASP A 77 1.46 10.84 7.95
CA ASP A 77 2.87 11.21 7.92
C ASP A 77 3.52 10.79 6.60
N MET A 78 3.40 11.66 5.60
CA MET A 78 4.19 11.62 4.39
C MET A 78 5.59 12.06 4.77
N ASP A 79 6.39 11.10 5.22
CA ASP A 79 7.80 10.95 4.90
C ASP A 79 8.40 12.26 4.34
N GLY A 80 8.91 13.10 5.26
CA GLY A 80 9.16 14.54 5.05
C GLY A 80 9.80 14.90 3.71
N LYS A 81 9.42 16.08 3.16
CA LYS A 81 9.84 16.72 1.90
C LYS A 81 10.95 16.00 1.11
N ARG A 82 10.65 14.83 0.54
CA ARG A 82 11.62 14.12 -0.31
C ARG A 82 11.65 14.69 -1.72
N SER A 83 12.83 14.77 -2.27
CA SER A 83 13.05 15.16 -3.66
C SER A 83 12.44 14.13 -4.63
N LYS A 84 11.42 14.50 -5.41
CA LYS A 84 10.76 13.56 -6.38
C LYS A 84 11.73 12.92 -7.39
N LYS A 85 12.82 13.61 -7.73
CA LYS A 85 13.82 13.15 -8.72
C LYS A 85 14.88 12.21 -8.15
N THR A 86 15.31 12.44 -6.91
CA THR A 86 16.42 11.70 -6.28
C THR A 86 15.99 10.78 -5.16
N LEU A 87 14.73 10.91 -4.71
CA LEU A 87 14.12 10.18 -3.60
C LEU A 87 14.90 10.31 -2.27
N LEU A 88 15.71 11.37 -2.16
CA LEU A 88 16.48 11.70 -0.97
C LEU A 88 15.68 12.64 -0.09
N ASP A 89 15.83 12.47 1.23
CA ASP A 89 15.42 13.45 2.24
C ASP A 89 16.41 14.63 2.33
N GLU A 90 16.13 15.55 3.26
CA GLU A 90 16.96 16.74 3.54
C GLU A 90 18.39 16.37 3.99
N ASN A 91 18.56 15.20 4.61
CA ASN A 91 19.84 14.67 5.08
C ASN A 91 20.57 13.82 4.03
N GLY A 92 20.01 13.64 2.83
CA GLY A 92 20.60 12.86 1.74
C GLY A 92 20.47 11.34 1.88
N GLN A 93 19.55 10.86 2.72
CA GLN A 93 19.26 9.46 2.98
C GLN A 93 18.08 8.95 2.14
N TYR A 94 18.13 7.67 1.78
CA TYR A 94 17.05 6.99 1.04
C TYR A 94 15.97 6.45 2.00
N PRO A 95 14.74 6.23 1.52
CA PRO A 95 13.67 5.66 2.34
C PRO A 95 14.05 4.32 2.95
N THR A 96 13.57 4.05 4.16
CA THR A 96 13.88 2.83 4.93
C THR A 96 13.39 1.54 4.24
N TRP A 97 12.29 1.61 3.49
CA TRP A 97 11.77 0.49 2.68
C TRP A 97 12.65 0.17 1.46
N MET A 98 13.55 1.08 1.07
CA MET A 98 14.40 0.89 -0.09
C MET A 98 15.56 -0.05 0.23
N SER A 99 15.68 -1.15 -0.51
CA SER A 99 16.78 -2.10 -0.34
C SER A 99 18.15 -1.43 -0.55
N GLN A 100 19.15 -1.79 0.27
CA GLN A 100 20.52 -1.30 0.14
C GLN A 100 21.10 -1.44 -1.28
N ARG A 101 20.72 -2.50 -2.02
CA ARG A 101 21.15 -2.72 -3.41
C ARG A 101 20.58 -1.66 -4.34
N GLN A 102 19.31 -1.30 -4.16
CA GLN A 102 18.64 -0.27 -4.96
C GLN A 102 19.21 1.12 -4.66
N ALA A 103 19.44 1.43 -3.38
CA ALA A 103 20.12 2.66 -2.95
C ALA A 103 21.51 2.82 -3.60
N LYS A 104 22.32 1.75 -3.60
CA LYS A 104 23.64 1.72 -4.27
C LYS A 104 23.52 1.93 -5.78
N LYS A 105 22.53 1.31 -6.45
CA LYS A 105 22.28 1.48 -7.89
C LYS A 105 21.90 2.93 -8.25
N MET A 106 21.02 3.54 -7.48
CA MET A 106 20.59 4.94 -7.69
C MET A 106 21.74 5.93 -7.42
N LYS A 107 22.52 5.69 -6.37
CA LYS A 107 23.75 6.46 -6.08
C LYS A 107 24.75 6.35 -7.24
N ALA A 108 24.97 5.14 -7.78
CA ALA A 108 25.86 4.93 -8.92
C ALA A 108 25.42 5.73 -10.15
N LYS A 109 24.13 5.66 -10.53
CA LYS A 109 23.57 6.45 -11.65
C LYS A 109 23.74 7.96 -11.49
N ARG A 110 23.57 8.46 -10.26
CA ARG A 110 23.77 9.89 -9.95
C ARG A 110 25.24 10.28 -10.07
N MET A 111 26.14 9.45 -9.53
CA MET A 111 27.58 9.68 -9.60
C MET A 111 28.14 9.58 -11.03
N THR A 112 27.59 8.72 -11.89
CA THR A 112 27.99 8.66 -13.30
C THR A 112 27.55 9.89 -14.07
N LYS A 113 26.38 10.47 -13.74
CA LYS A 113 25.90 11.71 -14.36
C LYS A 113 26.70 12.93 -13.89
N LYS A 114 27.11 12.98 -12.62
CA LYS A 114 27.92 14.08 -12.07
C LYS A 114 29.42 13.96 -12.40
N GLY A 115 29.90 12.74 -12.66
CA GLY A 115 31.32 12.43 -12.91
C GLY A 115 31.63 12.01 -14.34
N GLY A 116 30.82 12.44 -15.31
CA GLY A 116 30.92 12.07 -16.73
C GLY A 116 32.24 12.42 -17.43
N GLN A 117 33.20 13.06 -16.75
CA GLN A 117 34.54 13.32 -17.31
C GLN A 117 35.69 12.67 -16.54
N GLY A 118 35.53 12.25 -15.28
CA GLY A 118 36.68 11.85 -14.45
C GLY A 118 36.88 10.36 -14.21
N LYS A 119 35.86 9.51 -14.39
CA LYS A 119 35.94 8.07 -14.03
C LYS A 119 35.98 7.10 -15.20
N GLN A 120 35.61 7.50 -16.41
CA GLN A 120 35.82 6.66 -17.60
C GLN A 120 37.30 6.58 -17.99
N GLN A 121 38.12 7.57 -17.62
CA GLN A 121 39.57 7.53 -17.81
C GLN A 121 40.29 6.48 -16.93
N LYS A 122 39.72 6.09 -15.78
CA LYS A 122 40.37 5.14 -14.86
C LYS A 122 40.11 3.66 -15.16
N LYS A 123 39.28 3.34 -16.17
CA LYS A 123 39.00 1.94 -16.58
C LYS A 123 39.69 1.53 -17.88
N LYS A 124 40.61 2.35 -18.42
CA LYS A 124 41.40 2.01 -19.60
C LYS A 124 42.91 2.13 -19.33
N LYS A 125 43.46 1.42 -18.34
CA LYS A 125 44.89 1.04 -18.31
C LYS A 125 45.10 -0.21 -17.45
N GLY A 126 45.51 -1.32 -18.09
CA GLY A 126 46.15 -2.51 -17.50
C GLY A 126 45.18 -3.46 -16.78
N ILE A 127 45.25 -4.79 -16.90
CA ILE A 127 46.33 -5.67 -17.35
C ILE A 127 45.68 -6.87 -18.06
N ALA A 128 46.20 -7.20 -19.23
CA ALA A 128 46.09 -8.52 -19.81
C ALA A 128 47.20 -9.38 -19.19
N TRP A 129 46.82 -10.43 -18.49
CA TRP A 129 47.57 -11.67 -18.31
C TRP A 129 46.56 -12.78 -18.02
#